data_AF-A0A3F2UY80-F1
#
_entry.id   AF-A0A3F2UY80-F1
#
_cell.length_a   1.000
_cell.length_b   1.000
_cell.length_c   1.000
_cell.angle_alpha   90.00
_cell.angle_beta   90.00
_cell.angle_gamma   90.00
#
_symmetry.space_group_name_H-M   'P 1'
#
loop_
_entity.id
_entity.type
_entity.pdbx_description
1 polymer ?
#
loop_
_entity_poly.entity_id
_entity_poly.type
_entity_poly.pdbx_seq_one_letter_code
_entity_poly.pdbx_strand_id
1 'polypeptide(L)'
;MSFFENQDRARKKTGLLVFYFCTAVLLIIAAVNIAIYFILFLANQQKFSFGYWLTTGTCWWIALATLIIIAGGSLVRMAQLGKGGVSVALMAGGTPLNPDTSDHQERTLINVIEEMAIASGSHVPRVFIMREEEGINAFVAGT
;
A
#
# COMPACT_ATOMS: atom_id res chain seq x y z
N MET A 1 -6.13 -0.50 -28.66
CA MET A 1 -6.18 -1.17 -27.34
C MET A 1 -7.40 -0.62 -26.62
N SER A 2 -8.38 -1.45 -26.29
CA SER A 2 -9.61 -0.99 -25.63
C SER A 2 -9.42 -1.00 -24.11
N PHE A 3 -10.03 -0.04 -23.40
CA PHE A 3 -10.02 0.04 -21.94
C PHE A 3 -10.45 -1.28 -21.26
N PHE A 4 -11.29 -2.06 -21.93
CA PHE A 4 -11.78 -3.35 -21.47
C PHE A 4 -10.70 -4.45 -21.43
N GLU A 5 -9.77 -4.48 -22.39
CA GLU A 5 -8.65 -5.44 -22.38
C GLU A 5 -7.70 -5.20 -21.20
N ASN A 6 -7.52 -3.94 -20.79
CA ASN A 6 -6.71 -3.58 -19.63
C ASN A 6 -7.38 -4.00 -18.32
N GLN A 7 -8.71 -3.94 -18.22
CA GLN A 7 -9.43 -4.42 -17.05
C GLN A 7 -9.34 -5.94 -16.89
N ASP A 8 -9.45 -6.72 -17.98
CA ASP A 8 -9.31 -8.17 -17.93
C ASP A 8 -7.89 -8.62 -17.61
N ARG A 9 -6.87 -7.92 -18.13
CA ARG A 9 -5.47 -8.14 -17.74
C ARG A 9 -5.23 -7.82 -16.27
N ALA A 10 -5.83 -6.75 -15.75
CA ALA A 10 -5.71 -6.40 -14.33
C ALA A 10 -6.29 -7.50 -13.43
N ARG A 11 -7.50 -8.01 -13.76
CA ARG A 11 -8.14 -9.12 -13.00
C ARG A 11 -7.30 -10.40 -13.00
N LYS A 12 -6.71 -10.77 -14.14
CA LYS A 12 -5.82 -11.94 -14.23
C LYS A 12 -4.56 -11.78 -13.37
N LYS A 13 -4.02 -10.57 -13.27
CA LYS A 13 -2.86 -10.29 -12.40
C LYS A 13 -3.20 -10.25 -10.92
N THR A 14 -4.44 -9.90 -10.55
CA THR A 14 -4.88 -9.91 -9.14
C THR A 14 -4.72 -11.29 -8.51
N GLY A 15 -5.10 -12.37 -9.21
CA GLY A 15 -4.92 -13.73 -8.68
C GLY A 15 -3.46 -14.10 -8.41
N LEU A 16 -2.57 -13.74 -9.34
CA LEU A 16 -1.13 -13.96 -9.18
C LEU A 16 -0.54 -13.11 -8.04
N LEU A 17 -0.98 -11.85 -7.90
CA LEU A 17 -0.59 -10.97 -6.80
C LEU A 17 -1.03 -11.52 -5.44
N VAL A 18 -2.25 -12.07 -5.34
CA VAL A 18 -2.74 -12.73 -4.12
C VAL A 18 -1.88 -13.95 -3.80
N PHE A 19 -1.52 -14.76 -4.80
CA PHE A 19 -0.62 -15.90 -4.61
C PHE A 19 0.76 -15.46 -4.08
N TYR A 20 1.37 -14.41 -4.68
CA TYR A 20 2.63 -13.86 -4.18
C TYR A 20 2.51 -13.29 -2.77
N PHE A 21 1.39 -12.62 -2.46
CA PHE A 21 1.14 -12.11 -1.12
C PHE A 21 1.05 -13.23 -0.08
N CYS A 22 0.24 -14.26 -0.33
CA CYS A 22 0.15 -15.43 0.54
C CYS A 22 1.51 -16.11 0.73
N THR A 23 2.27 -16.26 -0.35
CA THR A 23 3.63 -16.83 -0.31
C THR A 23 4.55 -15.97 0.55
N ALA A 24 4.53 -14.65 0.40
CA ALA A 24 5.32 -13.72 1.21
C ALA A 24 4.95 -13.80 2.69
N VAL A 25 3.66 -13.87 3.02
CA VAL A 25 3.19 -14.01 4.42
C VAL A 25 3.73 -15.31 5.05
N LEU A 26 3.67 -16.44 4.33
CA LEU A 26 4.22 -17.70 4.81
C LEU A 26 5.74 -17.62 5.04
N LEU A 27 6.47 -16.99 4.12
CA LEU A 27 7.92 -16.80 4.26
C LEU A 27 8.27 -15.89 5.44
N ILE A 28 7.49 -14.83 5.68
CA ILE A 28 7.68 -13.96 6.85
C ILE A 28 7.44 -14.73 8.15
N ILE A 29 6.36 -15.51 8.24
CA ILE A 29 6.06 -16.34 9.41
C ILE A 29 7.21 -17.33 9.68
N ALA A 30 7.72 -17.98 8.64
CA ALA A 30 8.85 -18.89 8.75
C ALA A 30 10.12 -18.16 9.22
N ALA A 31 10.44 -17.01 8.60
CA ALA A 31 11.61 -16.20 8.94
C ALA A 31 11.57 -15.71 10.39
N VAL A 32 10.42 -15.21 10.85
CA VAL A 32 10.21 -14.76 12.24
C VAL A 32 10.40 -15.92 13.23
N ASN A 33 9.84 -17.10 12.93
CA ASN A 33 10.02 -18.29 13.77
C ASN A 33 11.49 -18.73 13.85
N ILE A 34 12.18 -18.77 12.71
CA ILE A 34 13.62 -19.12 12.64
C ILE A 34 14.44 -18.09 13.42
N ALA A 35 14.16 -16.80 13.27
CA ALA A 35 14.87 -15.73 13.96
C ALA A 35 14.71 -15.85 15.49
N ILE A 36 13.48 -16.06 15.99
CA ILE A 36 13.22 -16.24 17.41
C ILE A 36 13.89 -17.50 17.95
N TYR A 37 13.80 -18.62 17.22
CA TYR A 37 14.50 -19.85 17.58
C TYR A 37 16.01 -19.62 17.70
N PHE A 38 16.61 -18.93 16.72
CA PHE A 38 18.04 -18.66 16.70
C PHE A 38 18.49 -17.74 17.85
N ILE A 39 17.70 -16.71 18.16
CA ILE A 39 17.94 -15.82 19.31
C ILE A 39 17.94 -16.62 20.62
N LEU A 40 16.92 -17.48 20.82
CA LEU A 40 16.82 -18.28 22.04
C LEU A 40 17.91 -19.36 22.11
N PHE A 41 18.36 -19.88 20.97
CA PHE A 41 19.48 -20.80 20.87
C PHE A 41 20.79 -20.15 21.29
N LEU A 42 21.10 -18.96 20.76
CA LEU A 42 22.25 -18.15 21.17
C LEU A 42 22.22 -17.79 22.67
N ALA A 43 21.03 -17.59 23.23
CA ALA A 43 20.83 -17.31 24.64
C ALA A 43 20.98 -18.55 25.56
N ASN A 44 21.31 -19.74 25.01
CA ASN A 44 21.31 -21.03 25.72
C ASN A 44 19.97 -21.38 26.41
N GLN A 45 18.87 -20.78 25.97
CA GLN A 45 17.53 -21.04 26.50
C GLN A 45 16.80 -22.12 25.68
N GLN A 46 17.32 -22.50 24.50
CA GLN A 46 16.76 -23.59 23.70
C GLN A 46 17.34 -24.94 24.09
N LYS A 47 16.45 -25.82 24.55
CA LYS A 47 16.76 -27.21 24.88
C LYS A 47 16.27 -28.20 23.82
N PHE A 48 15.48 -27.75 22.85
CA PHE A 48 14.85 -28.58 21.84
C PHE A 48 15.51 -28.42 20.47
N SER A 49 15.56 -29.50 19.70
CA SER A 49 15.96 -29.47 18.29
C SER A 49 14.92 -28.71 17.45
N PHE A 50 15.37 -28.09 16.36
CA PHE A 50 14.54 -27.29 15.45
C PHE A 50 13.28 -28.03 14.96
N GLY A 51 13.39 -29.33 14.67
CA GLY A 51 12.22 -30.13 14.24
C GLY A 51 11.14 -30.24 15.32
N TYR A 52 11.53 -30.31 16.59
CA TYR A 52 10.60 -30.36 17.73
C TYR A 52 10.08 -28.96 18.09
N TRP A 53 10.84 -27.92 17.81
CA TRP A 53 10.37 -26.54 17.95
C TRP A 53 9.13 -26.27 17.08
N LEU A 54 9.12 -26.76 15.84
CA LEU A 54 7.99 -26.61 14.91
C LEU A 54 6.70 -27.28 15.40
N THR A 55 6.80 -28.32 16.22
CA THR A 55 5.63 -28.99 16.83
C THR A 55 5.24 -28.39 18.18
N THR A 56 6.04 -27.48 18.72
CA THR A 56 5.78 -26.83 20.02
C THR A 56 4.71 -25.75 19.89
N GLY A 57 3.84 -25.62 20.90
CA GLY A 57 2.79 -24.59 20.93
C GLY A 57 3.31 -23.16 20.78
N THR A 58 4.54 -22.88 21.21
CA THR A 58 5.21 -21.59 21.06
C THR A 58 5.37 -21.18 19.59
N CYS A 59 5.72 -22.12 18.69
CA CYS A 59 5.83 -21.85 17.26
C CYS A 59 4.48 -21.42 16.67
N TRP A 60 3.41 -22.11 17.04
CA TRP A 60 2.05 -21.78 16.61
C TRP A 60 1.57 -20.43 17.16
N TRP A 61 1.89 -20.10 18.41
CA TRP A 61 1.59 -18.79 18.98
C TRP A 61 2.35 -17.66 18.28
N ILE A 62 3.63 -17.84 17.96
CA ILE A 62 4.42 -16.87 17.19
C ILE A 62 3.82 -16.69 15.79
N ALA A 63 3.48 -17.79 15.11
CA ALA A 63 2.87 -17.74 13.80
C ALA A 63 1.52 -17.00 13.83
N LEU A 64 0.67 -17.30 14.82
CA LEU A 64 -0.62 -16.65 15.01
C LEU A 64 -0.48 -15.16 15.30
N ALA A 65 0.43 -14.79 16.21
CA ALA A 65 0.70 -13.38 16.53
C ALA A 65 1.21 -12.61 15.30
N THR A 66 2.14 -13.19 14.54
CA THR A 66 2.67 -12.61 13.31
C THR A 66 1.57 -12.44 12.27
N LEU A 67 0.71 -13.45 12.09
CA LEU A 67 -0.43 -13.41 11.18
C LEU A 67 -1.41 -12.29 11.57
N ILE A 68 -1.75 -12.16 12.86
CA ILE A 68 -2.66 -11.12 13.36
C ILE A 68 -2.10 -9.73 13.07
N ILE A 69 -0.80 -9.51 13.32
CA ILE A 69 -0.15 -8.22 13.04
C ILE A 69 -0.21 -7.89 11.54
N ILE A 70 0.15 -8.84 10.68
CA ILE A 70 0.11 -8.64 9.23
C ILE A 70 -1.33 -8.38 8.78
N ALA A 71 -2.29 -9.21 9.19
CA ALA A 71 -3.69 -9.08 8.81
C ALA A 71 -4.28 -7.75 9.29
N GLY A 72 -4.00 -7.35 10.53
CA GLY A 72 -4.42 -6.06 11.08
C GLY A 72 -3.86 -4.88 10.29
N GLY A 73 -2.55 -4.90 10.00
CA GLY A 73 -1.90 -3.86 9.18
C GLY A 73 -2.47 -3.82 7.75
N SER A 74 -2.69 -4.98 7.13
CA SER A 74 -3.30 -5.08 5.81
C SER A 74 -4.74 -4.55 5.78
N LEU A 75 -5.56 -4.86 6.79
CA LEU A 75 -6.92 -4.35 6.90
C LEU A 75 -6.95 -2.83 7.08
N VAL A 76 -6.08 -2.29 7.93
CA VAL A 76 -5.95 -0.83 8.11
C VAL A 76 -5.55 -0.17 6.79
N ARG A 77 -4.57 -0.74 6.07
CA ARG A 77 -4.13 -0.20 4.77
C ARG A 77 -5.23 -0.30 3.72
N MET A 78 -5.99 -1.39 3.70
CA MET A 78 -7.11 -1.59 2.80
C MET A 78 -8.23 -0.58 3.09
N ALA A 79 -8.57 -0.35 4.37
CA ALA A 79 -9.54 0.65 4.78
C ALA A 79 -9.09 2.07 4.44
N GLN A 80 -7.79 2.36 4.58
CA GLN A 80 -7.17 3.63 4.19
C GLN A 80 -7.28 3.88 2.69
N LEU A 81 -6.97 2.89 1.85
CA LEU A 81 -7.10 2.98 0.39
C LEU A 81 -8.57 3.06 -0.06
N GLY A 82 -9.48 2.44 0.69
CA GLY A 82 -10.93 2.50 0.45
C GLY A 82 -11.55 3.88 0.67
N LYS A 83 -10.84 4.83 1.32
CA LYS A 83 -11.29 6.22 1.47
C LYS A 83 -11.16 7.05 0.17
N GLY A 84 -10.73 6.42 -0.92
CA GLY A 84 -10.68 7.01 -2.26
C GLY A 84 -9.42 7.84 -2.52
N GLY A 85 -9.38 8.46 -3.71
CA GLY A 85 -8.18 9.13 -4.22
C GLY A 85 -7.64 10.28 -3.36
N VAL A 86 -8.46 10.91 -2.54
CA VAL A 86 -8.00 11.97 -1.60
C VAL A 86 -7.06 11.42 -0.55
N SER A 87 -7.38 10.24 0.01
CA SER A 87 -6.50 9.64 1.01
C SER A 87 -5.16 9.24 0.40
N VAL A 88 -5.15 8.83 -0.88
CA VAL A 88 -3.93 8.49 -1.60
C VAL A 88 -3.09 9.76 -1.85
N ALA A 89 -3.73 10.85 -2.28
CA ALA A 89 -3.06 12.13 -2.49
C ALA A 89 -2.40 12.66 -1.21
N LEU A 90 -3.13 12.61 -0.08
CA LEU A 90 -2.58 13.01 1.23
C LEU A 90 -1.44 12.10 1.69
N MET A 91 -1.52 10.79 1.47
CA MET A 91 -0.45 9.84 1.80
C MET A 91 0.82 10.03 0.96
N ALA A 92 0.66 10.55 -0.25
CA ALA A 92 1.79 10.92 -1.12
C ALA A 92 2.40 12.29 -0.76
N GLY A 93 1.98 12.92 0.35
CA GLY A 93 2.46 14.26 0.72
C GLY A 93 1.80 15.40 -0.06
N GLY A 94 0.70 15.12 -0.76
CA GLY A 94 -0.06 16.13 -1.48
C GLY A 94 -0.79 17.06 -0.53
N THR A 95 -0.55 18.37 -0.65
CA THR A 95 -1.33 19.42 0.00
C THR A 95 -2.48 19.87 -0.91
N PRO A 96 -3.72 20.04 -0.41
CA PRO A 96 -4.82 20.48 -1.24
C PRO A 96 -4.55 21.88 -1.80
N LEU A 97 -4.81 22.06 -3.10
CA LEU A 97 -4.65 23.34 -3.76
C LEU A 97 -5.81 24.28 -3.38
N ASN A 98 -5.48 25.49 -2.95
CA ASN A 98 -6.48 26.51 -2.68
C ASN A 98 -6.93 27.17 -4.00
N PRO A 99 -8.22 27.15 -4.37
CA PRO A 99 -8.72 27.84 -5.55
C PRO A 99 -8.42 29.35 -5.55
N ASP A 100 -8.41 29.96 -4.37
CA ASP A 100 -8.19 31.40 -4.19
C ASP A 100 -6.70 31.77 -4.01
N THR A 101 -5.79 30.92 -4.49
CA THR A 101 -4.34 31.17 -4.42
C THR A 101 -3.95 32.46 -5.15
N SER A 102 -2.96 33.18 -4.59
CA SER A 102 -2.34 34.35 -5.21
C SER A 102 -1.13 33.98 -6.07
N ASP A 103 -0.68 32.73 -6.03
CA ASP A 103 0.44 32.26 -6.85
C ASP A 103 0.00 32.10 -8.32
N HIS A 104 0.73 32.75 -9.22
CA HIS A 104 0.46 32.70 -10.65
C HIS A 104 0.60 31.28 -11.24
N GLN A 105 1.57 30.49 -10.75
CA GLN A 105 1.79 29.12 -11.24
C GLN A 105 0.65 28.20 -10.82
N GLU A 106 0.20 28.30 -9.57
CA GLU A 106 -0.94 27.54 -9.06
C GLU A 106 -2.24 27.91 -9.78
N ARG A 107 -2.47 29.21 -10.06
CA ARG A 107 -3.61 29.65 -10.90
C ARG A 107 -3.54 29.11 -12.31
N THR A 108 -2.36 29.12 -12.92
CA THR A 108 -2.17 28.57 -14.28
C THR A 108 -2.53 27.08 -14.31
N LEU A 109 -2.11 26.33 -13.28
CA LEU A 109 -2.46 24.92 -13.14
C LEU A 109 -3.97 24.71 -13.01
N ILE A 110 -4.65 25.50 -12.16
CA ILE A 110 -6.11 25.43 -12.00
C ILE A 110 -6.81 25.68 -13.34
N ASN A 111 -6.46 26.78 -14.02
CA ASN A 111 -7.06 27.14 -15.30
C ASN A 111 -6.89 26.03 -16.35
N VAL A 112 -5.68 25.44 -16.45
CA VAL A 112 -5.43 24.34 -17.38
C VAL A 112 -6.28 23.12 -17.04
N ILE A 113 -6.40 22.77 -15.76
CA ILE A 113 -7.21 21.62 -15.32
C ILE A 113 -8.70 21.85 -15.61
N GLU A 114 -9.20 23.06 -15.39
CA GLU A 114 -10.59 23.43 -15.69
C GLU A 114 -10.89 23.35 -17.19
N GLU A 115 -10.02 23.92 -18.04
CA GLU A 115 -10.17 23.85 -19.50
C GLU A 115 -10.10 22.41 -20.01
N MET A 116 -9.22 21.58 -19.44
CA MET A 116 -9.15 20.15 -19.77
C MET A 116 -10.41 19.39 -19.34
N ALA A 117 -10.98 19.73 -18.18
CA ALA A 117 -12.23 19.13 -17.71
C ALA A 117 -13.42 19.53 -18.59
N ILE A 118 -13.51 20.80 -19.01
CA ILE A 118 -14.51 21.29 -19.96
C ILE A 118 -14.37 20.58 -21.30
N ALA A 119 -13.16 20.55 -21.86
CA ALA A 119 -12.88 19.93 -23.16
C ALA A 119 -13.16 18.42 -23.18
N SER A 120 -12.95 17.73 -22.05
CA SER A 120 -13.22 16.30 -21.91
C SER A 120 -14.62 15.96 -21.43
N GLY A 121 -15.45 16.95 -21.08
CA GLY A 121 -16.79 16.75 -20.53
C GLY A 121 -16.80 16.03 -19.17
N SER A 122 -15.72 16.12 -18.40
CA SER A 122 -15.60 15.52 -17.08
C SER A 122 -15.79 16.54 -15.95
N HIS A 123 -16.08 16.07 -14.74
CA HIS A 123 -16.08 16.92 -13.56
C HIS A 123 -14.67 17.44 -13.27
N VAL A 124 -14.54 18.69 -12.80
CA VAL A 124 -13.24 19.26 -12.40
C VAL A 124 -12.69 18.45 -11.22
N PRO A 125 -11.51 17.83 -11.34
CA PRO A 125 -10.94 17.01 -10.28
C PRO A 125 -10.41 17.88 -9.14
N ARG A 126 -10.37 17.32 -7.92
CA ARG A 126 -9.63 17.94 -6.81
C ARG A 126 -8.13 17.85 -7.07
N VAL A 127 -7.43 18.95 -6.86
CA VAL A 127 -6.00 19.07 -7.15
C VAL A 127 -5.20 19.13 -5.85
N PHE A 128 -4.08 18.42 -5.82
CA PHE A 128 -3.14 18.41 -4.70
C PHE A 128 -1.73 18.65 -5.24
N ILE A 129 -0.92 19.40 -4.51
CA ILE A 129 0.47 19.70 -4.85
C ILE A 129 1.39 19.02 -3.84
N MET A 130 2.34 18.23 -4.35
CA MET A 130 3.44 17.65 -3.58
C MET A 130 4.58 18.67 -3.53
N ARG A 131 4.61 19.51 -2.48
CA ARG A 131 5.58 20.62 -2.38
C ARG A 131 7.00 20.15 -2.02
N GLU A 132 7.10 18.97 -1.41
CA GLU A 132 8.36 18.38 -0.94
C GLU A 132 8.97 17.39 -1.94
N GLU A 133 8.35 17.24 -3.13
CA GLU A 133 8.84 16.34 -4.16
C GLU A 133 9.96 17.02 -4.96
N GLU A 134 11.18 16.48 -4.91
CA GLU A 134 12.34 17.02 -5.63
C GLU A 134 12.29 16.72 -7.15
N GLY A 135 11.52 15.71 -7.55
CA GLY A 135 11.37 15.28 -8.93
C GLY A 135 10.14 15.85 -9.64
N ILE A 136 10.12 15.75 -10.97
CA ILE A 136 8.93 16.05 -11.77
C ILE A 136 8.03 14.81 -11.73
N ASN A 137 6.96 14.88 -10.94
CA ASN A 137 6.02 13.78 -10.78
C ASN A 137 4.57 14.27 -10.78
N ALA A 138 3.69 13.48 -11.39
CA ALA A 138 2.25 13.70 -11.39
C ALA A 138 1.55 12.36 -11.52
N PHE A 139 0.52 12.14 -10.71
CA PHE A 139 -0.32 10.95 -10.81
C PHE A 139 -1.78 11.30 -10.53
N VAL A 140 -2.68 10.44 -10.99
CA VAL A 140 -4.12 10.58 -10.76
C VAL A 140 -4.58 9.46 -9.84
N ALA A 141 -5.22 9.84 -8.73
CA ALA A 141 -5.83 8.88 -7.81
C ALA A 141 -7.34 8.85 -8.04
N GLY A 142 -7.84 7.72 -8.54
CA GLY A 142 -9.27 7.52 -8.78
C GLY A 142 -10.07 7.42 -7.48
N THR A 143 -11.37 7.65 -7.60
CA THR A 143 -12.39 7.28 -6.62
C THR A 143 -13.10 6.02 -7.06
#